data_AF-M3V9V6-F1
#
_entry.id   AF-M3V9V6-F1
#
_cell.length_a   1.000
_cell.length_b   1.000
_cell.length_c   1.000
_cell.angle_alpha   90.00
_cell.angle_beta   90.00
_cell.angle_gamma   90.00
#
_symmetry.space_group_name_H-M   'P 1'
#
loop_
_entity.id
_entity.type
_entity.pdbx_description
1 polymer ?
#
loop_
_entity_poly.entity_id
_entity_poly.type
_entity_poly.pdbx_seq_one_letter_code
_entity_poly.pdbx_strand_id
1 'polypeptide(L)'
;MSRTIHEFRSPARFVAGTVGVPGDRTFFLQVSQDQRVMSVELEKQQVLILADRLGYLLDEVARRFGASVPPETEQVVDTEPLANPIESEFRVGSMGLGWDAEASAVVVELLAITEQPLDESVILDDTEEGPDTVRVFLSADAARQFSARSMRVIAAGRPLCPLCTMPLDASGHICARSNGYKRDVEFSRSDEFIDPDVLAALGRVVPGFDASFQVDHDSTTADDDTDDDRPE
;
A
#
# COMPACT_ATOMS: atom_id res chain seq x y z
N MET A 1 13.85 -29.70 -1.00
CA MET A 1 12.40 -29.95 -0.80
C MET A 1 11.77 -29.94 -2.19
N SER A 2 10.81 -30.82 -2.46
CA SER A 2 10.06 -30.80 -3.72
C SER A 2 9.28 -29.49 -3.81
N ARG A 3 9.53 -28.68 -4.82
CA ARG A 3 8.89 -27.36 -4.96
C ARG A 3 7.53 -27.45 -5.61
N THR A 4 6.63 -26.54 -5.25
CA THR A 4 5.34 -26.38 -5.94
C THR A 4 5.41 -25.20 -6.89
N ILE A 5 5.10 -25.44 -8.18
CA ILE A 5 5.00 -24.39 -9.20
C ILE A 5 3.52 -24.12 -9.50
N HIS A 6 3.06 -22.92 -9.17
CA HIS A 6 1.72 -22.45 -9.48
C HIS A 6 1.75 -21.62 -10.76
N GLU A 7 1.29 -22.21 -11.86
CA GLU A 7 1.27 -21.56 -13.17
C GLU A 7 -0.10 -20.93 -13.50
N PHE A 8 -0.07 -19.70 -14.00
CA PHE A 8 -1.22 -18.93 -14.47
C PHE A 8 -0.95 -18.40 -15.88
N ARG A 9 -1.52 -19.05 -16.91
CA ARG A 9 -1.26 -18.71 -18.31
C ARG A 9 -2.14 -17.59 -18.86
N SER A 10 -3.33 -17.43 -18.31
CA SER A 10 -4.28 -16.40 -18.73
C SER A 10 -5.06 -15.91 -17.52
N PRO A 11 -4.39 -15.19 -16.60
CA PRO A 11 -5.06 -14.65 -15.44
C PRO A 11 -6.10 -13.61 -15.87
N ALA A 12 -7.29 -13.69 -15.29
CA ALA A 12 -8.31 -12.65 -15.42
C ALA A 12 -7.89 -11.35 -14.72
N ARG A 13 -7.05 -11.46 -13.68
CA ARG A 13 -6.57 -10.33 -12.88
C ARG A 13 -5.19 -10.62 -12.32
N PHE A 14 -4.30 -9.64 -12.38
CA PHE A 14 -2.97 -9.68 -11.79
C PHE A 14 -2.64 -8.30 -11.24
N VAL A 15 -2.62 -8.15 -9.91
CA VAL A 15 -2.69 -6.84 -9.26
C VAL A 15 -1.87 -6.78 -7.98
N ALA A 16 -1.25 -5.63 -7.71
CA ALA A 16 -0.68 -5.31 -6.41
C ALA A 16 -1.71 -4.54 -5.56
N GLY A 17 -1.71 -4.80 -4.25
CA GLY A 17 -2.52 -4.11 -3.27
C GLY A 17 -1.85 -4.09 -1.89
N THR A 18 -2.44 -3.35 -0.96
CA THR A 18 -1.95 -3.26 0.42
C THR A 18 -3.07 -3.41 1.41
N VAL A 19 -2.78 -4.03 2.55
CA VAL A 19 -3.65 -4.09 3.73
C VAL A 19 -2.92 -3.48 4.92
N GLY A 20 -3.64 -2.78 5.80
CA GLY A 20 -3.08 -2.11 6.98
C GLY A 20 -3.11 -0.58 6.90
N VAL A 21 -2.56 0.07 7.92
CA VAL A 21 -2.58 1.53 8.07
C VAL A 21 -1.35 2.17 7.42
N PRO A 22 -1.42 3.43 6.96
CA PRO A 22 -0.24 4.15 6.47
C PRO A 22 0.93 4.10 7.47
N GLY A 23 2.07 3.54 7.05
CA GLY A 23 3.24 3.32 7.91
C GLY A 23 3.45 1.86 8.29
N ASP A 24 2.37 1.08 8.36
CA ASP A 24 2.38 -0.36 8.68
C ASP A 24 1.47 -1.11 7.70
N ARG A 25 1.88 -1.07 6.42
CA ARG A 25 1.14 -1.71 5.32
C ARG A 25 1.89 -2.95 4.85
N THR A 26 1.17 -4.05 4.77
CA THR A 26 1.64 -5.25 4.10
C THR A 26 1.24 -5.20 2.64
N PHE A 27 2.19 -5.47 1.73
CA PHE A 27 1.93 -5.52 0.29
C PHE A 27 1.64 -6.94 -0.13
N PHE A 28 0.62 -7.10 -0.95
CA PHE A 28 0.26 -8.36 -1.56
C PHE A 28 0.22 -8.22 -3.07
N LEU A 29 0.63 -9.26 -3.76
CA LEU A 29 0.33 -9.46 -5.16
C LEU A 29 -0.70 -10.58 -5.27
N GLN A 30 -1.76 -10.32 -6.02
CA GLN A 30 -2.85 -11.25 -6.20
C GLN A 30 -3.02 -11.56 -7.68
N VAL A 31 -3.15 -12.85 -7.97
CA VAL A 31 -3.49 -13.38 -9.29
C VAL A 31 -4.80 -14.14 -9.19
N SER A 32 -5.72 -13.89 -10.12
CA SER A 32 -6.97 -14.65 -10.22
C SER A 32 -7.13 -15.23 -11.62
N GLN A 33 -7.47 -16.51 -11.68
CA GLN A 33 -7.83 -17.21 -12.91
C GLN A 33 -9.01 -18.14 -12.62
N ASP A 34 -10.08 -18.00 -13.38
CA ASP A 34 -11.33 -18.73 -13.17
C ASP A 34 -11.87 -18.56 -11.73
N GLN A 35 -11.93 -19.66 -10.96
CA GLN A 35 -12.35 -19.66 -9.55
C GLN A 35 -11.17 -19.65 -8.57
N ARG A 36 -9.93 -19.63 -9.08
CA ARG A 36 -8.72 -19.69 -8.28
C ARG A 36 -8.18 -18.28 -8.06
N VAL A 37 -8.03 -17.90 -6.80
CA VAL A 37 -7.33 -16.69 -6.38
C VAL A 37 -6.13 -17.12 -5.56
N MET A 38 -4.96 -16.55 -5.86
CA MET A 38 -3.74 -16.78 -5.12
C MET A 38 -3.12 -15.44 -4.76
N SER A 39 -2.69 -15.29 -3.51
CA SER A 39 -2.00 -14.09 -3.06
C SER A 39 -0.63 -14.46 -2.48
N VAL A 40 0.36 -13.62 -2.74
CA VAL A 40 1.71 -13.73 -2.16
C VAL A 40 2.08 -12.40 -1.51
N GLU A 41 2.88 -12.47 -0.45
CA GLU A 41 3.34 -11.29 0.28
C GLU A 41 4.65 -10.77 -0.32
N LEU A 42 4.75 -9.44 -0.49
CA LEU A 42 5.96 -8.78 -0.99
C LEU A 42 6.34 -7.61 -0.10
N GLU A 43 7.59 -7.20 -0.20
CA GLU A 43 8.03 -5.90 0.29
C GLU A 43 7.65 -4.77 -0.67
N LYS A 44 7.46 -3.56 -0.13
CA LYS A 44 7.20 -2.36 -0.94
C LYS A 44 8.25 -2.16 -2.05
N GLN A 45 9.52 -2.40 -1.74
CA GLN A 45 10.61 -2.24 -2.69
C GLN A 45 10.53 -3.27 -3.83
N GLN A 46 10.14 -4.51 -3.53
CA GLN A 46 9.93 -5.54 -4.54
C GLN A 46 8.80 -5.17 -5.50
N VAL A 47 7.66 -4.67 -5.00
CA VAL A 47 6.55 -4.21 -5.86
C VAL A 47 7.00 -3.06 -6.78
N LEU A 48 7.80 -2.13 -6.25
CA LEU A 48 8.34 -1.01 -7.03
C LEU A 48 9.27 -1.48 -8.15
N ILE A 49 10.23 -2.34 -7.81
CA ILE A 49 11.18 -2.90 -8.78
C ILE A 49 10.44 -3.70 -9.85
N LEU A 50 9.45 -4.51 -9.46
CA LEU A 50 8.67 -5.31 -10.39
C LEU A 50 7.90 -4.43 -11.38
N ALA A 51 7.20 -3.41 -10.90
CA ALA A 51 6.43 -2.50 -11.75
C ALA A 51 7.32 -1.74 -12.75
N ASP A 52 8.45 -1.23 -12.27
CA ASP A 52 9.43 -0.48 -13.06
C ASP A 52 10.11 -1.37 -14.11
N ARG A 53 10.64 -2.53 -13.69
CA ARG A 53 11.31 -3.48 -14.59
C ARG A 53 10.39 -4.07 -15.65
N LEU A 54 9.11 -4.27 -15.32
CA LEU A 54 8.10 -4.71 -16.27
C LEU A 54 7.89 -3.67 -17.39
N GLY A 55 7.83 -2.38 -17.04
CA GLY A 55 7.76 -1.28 -18.01
C GLY A 55 8.99 -1.26 -18.93
N TYR A 56 10.19 -1.29 -18.36
CA TYR A 56 11.43 -1.33 -19.14
C TYR A 56 11.52 -2.53 -20.08
N LEU A 57 11.12 -3.72 -19.63
CA LEU A 57 11.13 -4.93 -20.45
C LEU A 57 10.21 -4.76 -21.67
N LEU A 58 9.00 -4.24 -21.46
CA LEU A 58 8.03 -3.99 -22.52
C LEU A 58 8.56 -2.99 -23.56
N ASP A 59 9.17 -1.89 -23.10
CA ASP A 59 9.77 -0.89 -23.99
C ASP A 59 10.96 -1.43 -24.78
N GLU A 60 11.79 -2.26 -24.15
CA GLU A 60 12.93 -2.88 -24.83
C GLU A 60 12.49 -3.91 -25.86
N VAL A 61 11.47 -4.70 -25.54
CA VAL A 61 10.90 -5.70 -26.46
C VAL A 61 10.26 -5.02 -27.66
N ALA A 62 9.49 -3.95 -27.46
CA ALA A 62 8.91 -3.16 -28.54
C ALA A 62 10.01 -2.61 -29.47
N ARG A 63 11.11 -2.09 -28.89
CA ARG A 63 12.21 -1.49 -29.64
C ARG A 63 13.05 -2.51 -30.41
N ARG A 64 13.35 -3.68 -29.82
CA ARG A 64 14.23 -4.70 -30.42
C ARG A 64 13.51 -5.65 -31.36
N PHE A 65 12.30 -6.06 -31.01
CA PHE A 65 11.56 -7.11 -31.70
C PHE A 65 10.34 -6.58 -32.46
N GLY A 66 10.02 -5.28 -32.35
CA GLY A 66 8.86 -4.70 -33.02
C GLY A 66 7.53 -5.23 -32.48
N ALA A 67 7.51 -5.75 -31.25
CA ALA A 67 6.30 -6.28 -30.63
C ALA A 67 5.24 -5.18 -30.47
N SER A 68 3.98 -5.54 -30.65
CA SER A 68 2.85 -4.64 -30.43
C SER A 68 2.61 -4.45 -28.93
N VAL A 69 3.32 -3.50 -28.34
CA VAL A 69 3.24 -3.16 -26.92
C VAL A 69 2.52 -1.80 -26.77
N PRO A 70 1.53 -1.69 -25.88
CA PRO A 70 0.87 -0.41 -25.62
C PRO A 70 1.85 0.60 -24.98
N PRO A 71 1.66 1.91 -25.24
CA PRO A 71 2.49 2.93 -24.63
C PRO A 71 2.35 2.94 -23.11
N GLU A 72 3.33 3.51 -22.43
CA GLU A 72 3.24 3.77 -21.00
C GLU A 72 2.02 4.66 -20.69
N THR A 73 1.34 4.37 -19.57
CA THR A 73 0.14 5.08 -19.16
C THR A 73 0.09 5.21 -17.65
N GLU A 74 -0.42 6.34 -17.17
CA GLU A 74 -0.77 6.56 -15.76
C GLU A 74 -2.24 6.23 -15.49
N GLN A 75 -3.03 5.99 -16.54
CA GLN A 75 -4.44 5.66 -16.43
C GLN A 75 -4.61 4.21 -16.01
N VAL A 76 -5.16 4.03 -14.81
CA VAL A 76 -5.47 2.72 -14.23
C VAL A 76 -6.94 2.41 -14.46
N VAL A 77 -7.22 1.33 -15.20
CA VAL A 77 -8.59 0.88 -15.49
C VAL A 77 -9.19 0.14 -14.29
N ASP A 78 -8.44 -0.80 -13.70
CA ASP A 78 -8.88 -1.57 -12.53
C ASP A 78 -8.48 -0.86 -11.23
N THR A 79 -9.47 -0.30 -10.54
CA THR A 79 -9.32 0.32 -9.23
C THR A 79 -9.97 -0.49 -8.10
N GLU A 80 -10.44 -1.70 -8.38
CA GLU A 80 -11.10 -2.54 -7.39
C GLU A 80 -10.10 -2.99 -6.30
N PRO A 81 -10.58 -3.19 -5.06
CA PRO A 81 -9.73 -3.72 -3.98
C PRO A 81 -9.23 -5.13 -4.29
N LEU A 82 -8.33 -5.64 -3.44
CA LEU A 82 -7.97 -7.06 -3.46
C LEU A 82 -9.21 -7.92 -3.20
N ALA A 83 -9.31 -9.05 -3.89
CA ALA A 83 -10.37 -10.02 -3.66
C ALA A 83 -10.16 -10.75 -2.33
N ASN A 84 -11.25 -11.05 -1.63
CA ASN A 84 -11.22 -11.88 -0.43
C ASN A 84 -11.27 -13.37 -0.80
N PRO A 85 -10.57 -14.25 -0.06
CA PRO A 85 -9.70 -13.96 1.09
C PRO A 85 -8.31 -13.45 0.69
N ILE A 86 -7.72 -12.57 1.50
CA ILE A 86 -6.35 -12.06 1.33
C ILE A 86 -5.43 -12.88 2.25
N GLU A 87 -5.13 -14.10 1.84
CA GLU A 87 -4.22 -15.02 2.54
C GLU A 87 -2.97 -15.21 1.69
N SER A 88 -1.80 -14.98 2.28
CA SER A 88 -0.52 -15.20 1.60
C SER A 88 -0.14 -16.67 1.67
N GLU A 89 0.15 -17.24 0.50
CA GLU A 89 0.69 -18.60 0.39
C GLU A 89 2.15 -18.63 0.85
N PHE A 90 2.93 -17.60 0.48
CA PHE A 90 4.30 -17.40 0.94
C PHE A 90 4.73 -15.93 0.81
N ARG A 91 5.88 -15.61 1.41
CA ARG A 91 6.59 -14.34 1.22
C ARG A 91 7.59 -14.47 0.08
N VAL A 92 7.55 -13.55 -0.88
CA VAL A 92 8.45 -13.52 -2.04
C VAL A 92 9.86 -13.11 -1.60
N GLY A 93 10.86 -13.90 -1.98
CA GLY A 93 12.28 -13.59 -1.82
C GLY A 93 12.90 -13.03 -3.10
N SER A 94 12.70 -13.76 -4.21
CA SER A 94 13.29 -13.45 -5.52
C SER A 94 12.22 -13.32 -6.60
N MET A 95 12.50 -12.51 -7.61
CA MET A 95 11.58 -12.28 -8.74
C MET A 95 12.32 -12.41 -10.07
N GLY A 96 11.72 -13.13 -11.00
CA GLY A 96 12.15 -13.26 -12.39
C GLY A 96 11.21 -12.54 -13.35
N LEU A 97 11.77 -11.97 -14.42
CA LEU A 97 11.01 -11.36 -15.51
C LEU A 97 11.56 -11.84 -16.85
N GLY A 98 10.68 -12.23 -17.75
CA GLY A 98 11.02 -12.70 -19.09
C GLY A 98 10.00 -12.27 -20.13
N TRP A 99 10.39 -12.34 -21.40
CA TRP A 99 9.50 -12.19 -22.54
C TRP A 99 9.46 -13.49 -23.32
N ASP A 100 8.25 -14.04 -23.48
CA ASP A 100 7.99 -15.16 -24.37
C ASP A 100 7.58 -14.61 -25.75
N ALA A 101 8.47 -14.78 -26.73
CA ALA A 101 8.23 -14.30 -28.10
C ALA A 101 7.19 -15.13 -28.86
N GLU A 102 7.04 -16.41 -28.53
CA GLU A 102 6.06 -17.30 -29.18
C GLU A 102 4.65 -16.96 -28.70
N ALA A 103 4.48 -16.81 -27.39
CA ALA A 103 3.20 -16.43 -26.78
C ALA A 103 2.92 -14.92 -26.83
N SER A 104 3.92 -14.10 -27.19
CA SER A 104 3.86 -12.63 -27.10
C SER A 104 3.40 -12.15 -25.72
N ALA A 105 3.98 -12.74 -24.67
CA ALA A 105 3.58 -12.55 -23.30
C ALA A 105 4.78 -12.26 -22.39
N VAL A 106 4.54 -11.45 -21.36
CA VAL A 106 5.51 -11.29 -20.26
C VAL A 106 5.35 -12.44 -19.29
N VAL A 107 6.46 -13.08 -18.92
CA VAL A 107 6.52 -14.09 -17.88
C VAL A 107 7.03 -13.43 -16.60
N VAL A 108 6.23 -13.50 -15.54
CA VAL A 108 6.60 -13.04 -14.19
C VAL A 108 6.73 -14.25 -13.29
N GLU A 109 7.88 -14.40 -12.64
CA GLU A 109 8.13 -15.45 -11.67
C GLU A 109 8.38 -14.86 -10.28
N LEU A 110 7.71 -15.41 -9.28
CA LEU A 110 7.84 -15.00 -7.88
C LEU A 110 8.20 -16.23 -7.07
N LEU A 111 9.40 -16.24 -6.50
CA LEU A 111 9.96 -17.35 -5.75
C LEU A 111 9.86 -17.06 -4.25
N ALA A 112 9.45 -18.05 -3.47
CA ALA A 112 9.41 -17.96 -2.03
C ALA A 112 10.80 -17.66 -1.43
N ILE A 113 10.82 -16.90 -0.34
CA ILE A 113 12.05 -16.62 0.40
C ILE A 113 12.64 -17.90 1.00
N THR A 114 13.97 -18.04 0.87
CA THR A 114 14.74 -19.16 1.42
C THR A 114 15.80 -18.65 2.38
N GLU A 115 16.24 -19.50 3.32
CA GLU A 115 17.30 -19.16 4.29
C GLU A 115 18.67 -18.97 3.63
N GLN A 116 18.89 -19.65 2.49
CA GLN A 116 20.10 -19.54 1.70
C GLN A 116 19.84 -18.67 0.47
N PRO A 117 20.79 -17.81 0.08
CA PRO A 117 20.67 -17.05 -1.16
C PRO A 117 20.56 -18.02 -2.35
N LEU A 118 19.56 -17.81 -3.18
CA LEU A 118 19.34 -18.59 -4.39
C LEU A 118 20.36 -18.18 -5.45
N ASP A 119 20.90 -19.16 -6.17
CA ASP A 119 21.68 -18.90 -7.38
C ASP A 119 20.74 -18.43 -8.50
N GLU A 120 21.22 -17.51 -9.35
CA GLU A 120 20.46 -17.00 -10.50
C GLU A 120 20.08 -18.13 -11.45
N SER A 121 20.86 -19.21 -11.49
CA SER A 121 20.58 -20.41 -12.29
C SER A 121 19.28 -21.14 -11.91
N VAL A 122 18.75 -20.92 -10.70
CA VAL A 122 17.49 -21.52 -10.23
C VAL A 122 16.27 -20.72 -10.67
N ILE A 123 16.47 -19.44 -11.03
CA ILE A 123 15.42 -18.55 -11.51
C ILE A 123 15.19 -18.90 -12.99
N LEU A 124 13.94 -19.16 -13.40
CA LEU A 124 13.56 -19.66 -14.73
C LEU A 124 14.02 -21.10 -15.06
N ASP A 125 14.58 -21.85 -14.10
CA ASP A 125 14.86 -23.29 -14.27
C ASP A 125 13.71 -24.13 -13.70
N ASP A 126 13.31 -25.17 -14.45
CA ASP A 126 12.17 -26.05 -14.18
C ASP A 126 12.54 -27.32 -13.38
N THR A 127 13.67 -27.30 -12.65
CA THR A 127 14.09 -28.43 -11.77
C THR A 127 13.08 -28.77 -10.68
N GLU A 128 13.08 -30.01 -10.20
CA GLU A 128 12.17 -30.45 -9.13
C GLU A 128 12.56 -29.91 -7.73
N GLU A 129 13.78 -29.37 -7.60
CA GLU A 129 14.34 -28.85 -6.36
C GLU A 129 14.35 -27.33 -6.37
N GLY A 130 13.67 -26.69 -5.40
CA GLY A 130 13.70 -25.23 -5.26
C GLY A 130 12.65 -24.70 -4.27
N PRO A 131 12.49 -23.37 -4.20
CA PRO A 131 11.40 -22.75 -3.46
C PRO A 131 10.08 -22.82 -4.22
N ASP A 132 8.97 -22.72 -3.49
CA ASP A 132 7.64 -22.57 -4.09
C ASP A 132 7.62 -21.33 -5.00
N THR A 133 7.00 -21.48 -6.16
CA THR A 133 7.09 -20.50 -7.24
C THR A 133 5.72 -20.22 -7.83
N VAL A 134 5.42 -18.95 -8.06
CA VAL A 134 4.26 -18.52 -8.87
C VAL A 134 4.77 -18.01 -10.20
N ARG A 135 4.30 -18.61 -11.30
CA ARG A 135 4.61 -18.19 -12.68
C ARG A 135 3.35 -17.64 -13.33
N VAL A 136 3.40 -16.41 -13.78
CA VAL A 136 2.26 -15.72 -14.40
C VAL A 136 2.64 -15.22 -15.78
N PHE A 137 1.80 -15.54 -16.76
CA PHE A 137 1.91 -15.04 -18.13
C PHE A 137 0.93 -13.89 -18.30
N LEU A 138 1.42 -12.73 -18.73
CA LEU A 138 0.64 -11.51 -18.90
C LEU A 138 0.71 -11.04 -20.34
N SER A 139 -0.42 -10.58 -20.86
CA SER A 139 -0.39 -9.79 -22.09
C SER A 139 0.35 -8.47 -21.85
N ALA A 140 0.89 -7.87 -22.91
CA ALA A 140 1.58 -6.58 -22.81
C ALA A 140 0.66 -5.47 -22.22
N ASP A 141 -0.64 -5.53 -22.51
CA ASP A 141 -1.63 -4.61 -21.94
C ASP A 141 -1.85 -4.83 -20.44
N ALA A 142 -2.05 -6.08 -20.02
CA ALA A 142 -2.20 -6.41 -18.59
C ALA A 142 -0.94 -6.03 -17.80
N ALA A 143 0.24 -6.23 -18.38
CA ALA A 143 1.51 -5.83 -17.79
C ALA A 143 1.63 -4.29 -17.64
N ARG A 144 1.22 -3.50 -18.65
CA ARG A 144 1.18 -2.02 -18.52
C ARG A 144 0.21 -1.57 -17.43
N GLN A 145 -0.99 -2.15 -17.41
CA GLN A 145 -1.99 -1.83 -16.38
C GLN A 145 -1.50 -2.20 -14.98
N PHE A 146 -0.83 -3.34 -14.84
CA PHE A 146 -0.21 -3.74 -13.58
C PHE A 146 0.86 -2.75 -13.13
N SER A 147 1.77 -2.32 -14.01
CA SER A 147 2.81 -1.33 -13.68
C SER A 147 2.18 -0.02 -13.22
N ALA A 148 1.24 0.53 -13.99
CA ALA A 148 0.55 1.78 -13.66
C ALA A 148 -0.18 1.71 -12.31
N ARG A 149 -0.94 0.63 -12.09
CA ARG A 149 -1.66 0.40 -10.83
C ARG A 149 -0.71 0.26 -9.66
N SER A 150 0.35 -0.52 -9.79
CA SER A 150 1.32 -0.77 -8.73
C SER A 150 1.98 0.52 -8.27
N MET A 151 2.38 1.38 -9.21
CA MET A 151 2.93 2.70 -8.91
C MET A 151 1.94 3.57 -8.12
N ARG A 152 0.65 3.54 -8.48
CA ARG A 152 -0.40 4.24 -7.74
C ARG A 152 -0.58 3.71 -6.32
N VAL A 153 -0.58 2.39 -6.11
CA VAL A 153 -0.70 1.76 -4.78
C VAL A 153 0.50 2.10 -3.89
N ILE A 154 1.70 2.09 -4.46
CA ILE A 154 2.94 2.48 -3.76
C ILE A 154 2.87 3.95 -3.33
N ALA A 155 2.42 4.84 -4.21
CA ALA A 155 2.28 6.28 -3.96
C ALA A 155 1.17 6.63 -2.96
N ALA A 156 0.08 5.84 -2.91
CA ALA A 156 -1.08 6.07 -2.04
C ALA A 156 -0.79 6.02 -0.53
N GLY A 157 0.44 5.73 -0.12
CA GLY A 157 0.81 5.53 1.29
C GLY A 157 1.07 6.77 2.12
N ARG A 158 1.25 7.95 1.52
CA ARG A 158 1.53 9.18 2.26
C ARG A 158 0.82 10.36 1.60
N PRO A 159 -0.18 10.98 2.26
CA PRO A 159 -0.73 12.22 1.72
C PRO A 159 0.40 13.24 1.60
N LEU A 160 0.46 13.97 0.49
CA LEU A 160 1.47 14.99 0.32
C LEU A 160 1.13 16.18 1.22
N CYS A 161 2.14 16.79 1.84
CA CYS A 161 1.94 18.01 2.58
C CYS A 161 1.43 19.10 1.63
N PRO A 162 0.28 19.75 1.90
CA PRO A 162 -0.28 20.77 1.01
C PRO A 162 0.62 22.02 0.89
N LEU A 163 1.60 22.18 1.78
CA LEU A 163 2.51 23.31 1.81
C LEU A 163 3.81 23.02 1.03
N CYS A 164 4.52 21.95 1.40
CA CYS A 164 5.85 21.63 0.86
C CYS A 164 5.89 20.44 -0.09
N THR A 165 4.76 19.77 -0.35
CA THR A 165 4.65 18.59 -1.22
C THR A 165 5.51 17.39 -0.81
N MET A 166 6.08 17.40 0.40
CA MET A 166 6.78 16.25 0.97
C MET A 166 5.77 15.24 1.53
N PRO A 167 6.10 13.94 1.55
CA PRO A 167 5.21 12.93 2.11
C PRO A 167 4.92 13.15 3.60
N LEU A 168 3.65 13.19 3.99
CA LEU A 168 3.23 13.25 5.38
C LEU A 168 3.48 11.89 6.05
N ASP A 169 4.11 11.91 7.22
CA ASP A 169 4.25 10.75 8.10
C ASP A 169 3.03 10.65 9.03
N ALA A 170 2.70 9.45 9.50
CA ALA A 170 1.59 9.22 10.43
C ALA A 170 1.80 9.93 11.78
N SER A 171 3.05 10.10 12.20
CA SER A 171 3.45 10.84 13.40
C SER A 171 3.43 12.38 13.24
N GLY A 172 3.09 12.87 12.05
CA GLY A 172 3.18 14.28 11.65
C GLY A 172 4.46 14.56 10.84
N HIS A 173 4.40 15.58 9.97
CA HIS A 173 5.54 16.01 9.15
C HIS A 173 6.04 17.39 9.58
N ILE A 174 7.36 17.52 9.75
CA ILE A 174 8.03 18.80 9.98
C ILE A 174 8.16 19.53 8.64
N CYS A 175 7.19 20.40 8.33
CA CYS A 175 7.20 21.14 7.07
C CYS A 175 8.20 22.32 7.14
N ALA A 176 9.23 22.27 6.29
CA ALA A 176 10.20 23.37 6.18
C ALA A 176 9.57 24.72 5.78
N ARG A 177 8.45 24.69 5.04
CA ARG A 177 7.70 25.91 4.67
C ARG A 177 6.85 26.49 5.81
N SER A 178 6.57 25.70 6.85
CA SER A 178 5.92 26.19 8.08
C SER A 178 6.89 26.32 9.26
N ASN A 179 8.20 26.42 8.99
CA ASN A 179 9.26 26.48 10.02
C ASN A 179 9.15 25.33 11.06
N GLY A 180 8.71 24.15 10.62
CA GLY A 180 8.62 22.97 11.48
C GLY A 180 7.45 22.96 12.47
N TYR A 181 6.47 23.85 12.33
CA TYR A 181 5.24 23.81 13.13
C TYR A 181 4.46 22.51 12.88
N LYS A 182 4.33 21.69 13.93
CA LYS A 182 3.56 20.45 13.96
C LYS A 182 2.15 20.77 14.47
N ARG A 183 1.14 20.64 13.62
CA ARG A 183 -0.26 20.60 14.08
C ARG A 183 -0.54 19.19 14.57
N ASP A 184 -0.23 18.91 15.83
CA ASP A 184 -0.81 17.73 16.47
C ASP A 184 -2.32 17.97 16.55
N VAL A 185 -3.06 17.05 15.93
CA VAL A 185 -4.51 17.11 15.79
C VAL A 185 -5.12 16.58 17.08
N GLU A 186 -5.20 17.44 18.08
CA GLU A 186 -6.39 17.61 18.91
C GLU A 186 -6.47 19.10 19.23
N PHE A 187 -7.38 19.81 18.55
CA PHE A 187 -7.91 21.03 19.17
C PHE A 187 -8.73 20.53 20.37
N SER A 188 -8.09 20.38 21.52
CA SER A 188 -8.82 20.40 22.77
C SER A 188 -9.69 21.64 22.71
N ARG A 189 -11.02 21.46 22.80
CA ARG A 189 -11.95 22.56 23.09
C ARG A 189 -11.75 23.01 24.55
N SER A 190 -10.50 23.11 25.01
CA SER A 190 -10.21 23.55 26.35
C SER A 190 -10.34 25.07 26.39
N ASP A 191 -11.39 25.50 27.09
CA ASP A 191 -11.58 26.89 27.52
C ASP A 191 -10.42 27.39 28.42
N GLU A 192 -9.44 26.54 28.77
CA GLU A 192 -8.25 26.89 29.56
C GLU A 192 -7.43 28.04 28.95
N PHE A 193 -7.51 28.27 27.64
CA PHE A 193 -6.79 29.36 26.97
C PHE A 193 -7.65 30.59 26.70
N ILE A 194 -8.94 30.56 27.04
CA ILE A 194 -9.85 31.70 26.86
C ILE A 194 -9.89 32.48 28.16
N ASP A 195 -9.27 33.67 28.16
CA ASP A 195 -9.36 34.60 29.28
C ASP A 195 -10.84 35.04 29.45
N PRO A 196 -11.48 34.73 30.60
CA PRO A 196 -12.90 35.04 30.83
C PRO A 196 -13.21 36.53 30.73
N ASP A 197 -12.27 37.39 31.10
CA ASP A 197 -12.46 38.84 31.09
C ASP A 197 -12.42 39.37 29.65
N VAL A 198 -11.58 38.78 28.79
CA VAL A 198 -11.51 39.11 27.36
C VAL A 198 -12.79 38.66 26.65
N LEU A 199 -13.28 37.45 26.93
CA LEU A 199 -14.52 36.95 26.35
C LEU A 199 -15.73 37.80 26.76
N ALA A 200 -15.81 38.18 28.04
CA ALA A 200 -16.86 39.06 28.56
C ALA A 200 -16.77 40.49 28.01
N ALA A 201 -15.58 40.98 27.68
CA ALA A 201 -15.40 42.28 27.03
C ALA A 201 -15.92 42.29 25.58
N LEU A 202 -15.70 41.20 24.83
CA LEU A 202 -16.15 41.07 23.44
C LEU A 202 -17.68 41.10 23.31
N GLY A 203 -18.41 40.48 24.26
CA GLY A 203 -19.88 40.55 24.32
C GLY A 203 -20.43 41.97 24.51
N ARG A 204 -19.63 42.92 25.01
CA ARG A 204 -20.03 44.32 25.17
C ARG A 204 -19.76 45.16 23.92
N VAL A 205 -18.83 44.74 23.07
CA VAL A 205 -18.35 45.51 21.92
C VAL A 205 -19.01 45.05 20.62
N VAL A 206 -19.41 43.77 20.53
CA VAL A 206 -19.97 43.18 19.31
C VAL A 206 -21.47 42.94 19.48
N PRO A 207 -22.34 43.73 18.83
CA PRO A 207 -23.79 43.52 18.90
C PRO A 207 -24.17 42.14 18.35
N GLY A 208 -24.85 41.33 19.16
CA GLY A 208 -25.30 39.98 18.78
C GLY A 208 -24.30 38.86 19.09
N PHE A 209 -23.18 39.15 19.76
CA PHE A 209 -22.26 38.12 20.24
C PHE A 209 -22.77 37.51 21.56
N ASP A 210 -23.06 36.21 21.53
CA ASP A 210 -23.47 35.46 22.72
C ASP A 210 -22.25 34.99 23.51
N ALA A 211 -21.96 35.68 24.61
CA ALA A 211 -20.86 35.34 25.51
C ALA A 211 -21.21 34.19 26.48
N SER A 212 -22.41 33.60 26.40
CA SER A 212 -22.88 32.53 27.29
C SER A 212 -22.61 31.12 26.76
N PHE A 213 -21.60 30.96 25.91
CA PHE A 213 -21.22 29.66 25.33
C PHE A 213 -20.90 28.65 26.44
N GLN A 214 -21.76 27.65 26.61
CA GLN A 214 -21.55 26.50 27.49
C GLN A 214 -21.21 25.28 26.63
N VAL A 215 -20.05 24.68 26.85
CA VAL A 215 -19.71 23.37 26.27
C VAL A 215 -20.27 22.31 27.21
N ASP A 216 -21.14 21.43 26.71
CA ASP A 216 -21.54 20.23 27.44
C ASP A 216 -20.28 19.36 27.68
N HIS A 217 -19.84 19.29 28.94
CA HIS A 217 -18.88 18.29 29.36
C HIS A 217 -19.59 16.94 29.39
N ASP A 218 -19.35 16.11 28.37
CA ASP A 218 -19.75 14.72 28.42
C ASP A 218 -18.96 14.04 29.53
N SER A 219 -19.60 13.89 30.70
CA SER A 219 -19.05 13.18 31.84
C SER A 219 -19.04 11.70 31.53
N THR A 220 -17.95 11.20 30.96
CA THR A 220 -17.69 9.76 30.94
C THR A 220 -17.27 9.33 32.35
N THR A 221 -18.26 9.04 33.20
CA THR A 221 -18.15 8.15 34.36
C THR A 221 -17.98 6.71 33.85
N ALA A 222 -17.20 5.78 34.41
CA ALA A 222 -16.51 5.68 35.69
C ALA A 222 -15.43 4.58 35.57
N ASP A 223 -14.24 4.80 36.14
CA ASP A 223 -13.41 3.70 36.60
C ASP A 223 -13.99 3.23 37.95
N ASP A 224 -14.44 1.99 37.98
CA ASP A 224 -14.97 1.28 39.15
C ASP A 224 -13.80 0.71 39.96
N ASP A 225 -13.28 1.49 40.90
CA ASP A 225 -12.47 0.97 42.01
C ASP A 225 -13.36 0.91 43.25
N THR A 226 -14.08 -0.21 43.41
CA THR A 226 -14.76 -0.53 44.67
C THR A 226 -13.77 -1.16 45.64
N ASP A 227 -13.34 -0.34 46.60
CA ASP A 227 -12.64 -0.72 47.84
C ASP A 227 -13.65 -1.42 48.78
N ASP A 228 -13.58 -2.75 48.91
CA ASP A 228 -14.37 -3.53 49.90
C ASP A 228 -13.55 -3.67 51.18
N ASP A 229 -13.78 -2.72 52.09
CA ASP A 229 -13.27 -2.71 53.44
C ASP A 229 -14.22 -3.52 54.35
N ARG A 230 -13.74 -4.61 54.95
CA ARG A 230 -14.42 -5.18 56.12
C ARG A 230 -13.46 -5.86 57.13
N PRO A 231 -13.58 -5.54 58.43
CA PRO A 231 -12.67 -6.01 59.47
C PRO A 231 -13.22 -7.25 60.21
N GLU A 232 -12.32 -8.12 60.66
CA GLU A 232 -12.36 -8.89 61.93
C GLU A 232 -10.94 -9.23 62.39
#